data_AF-A0A4Q5QIN4-F1
#
_entry.id   AF-A0A4Q5QIN4-F1
#
_cell.length_a   1.000
_cell.length_b   1.000
_cell.length_c   1.000
_cell.angle_alpha   90.00
_cell.angle_beta   90.00
_cell.angle_gamma   90.00
#
_symmetry.space_group_name_H-M   'P 1'
#
loop_
_entity.id
_entity.type
_entity.pdbx_description
1 polymer ?
#
loop_
_entity_poly.entity_id
_entity_poly.type
_entity_poly.pdbx_seq_one_letter_code
_entity_poly.pdbx_strand_id
1 'polypeptide(L)' 'QIKEIALAGGVSANTGLRNLLQQTAAENGWNCYIPKFEYCTDNAAMIAATGYYKFLKQDFVGQQIAPLARMQF' A
#
# COMPACT_ATOMS: atom_id res chain seq x y z
N GLN A 1 -3.48 -13.83 16.12
CA GLN A 1 -3.25 -12.47 16.65
C GLN A 1 -2.53 -11.66 15.58
N ILE A 2 -2.95 -10.43 15.31
CA ILE A 2 -2.29 -9.52 14.36
C ILE A 2 -1.01 -8.95 15.00
N LYS A 3 0.04 -8.76 14.19
CA LYS A 3 1.34 -8.19 14.62
C LYS A 3 1.78 -6.97 13.80
N GLU A 4 1.34 -6.90 12.55
CA GLU A 4 1.74 -5.90 11.58
C GLU A 4 0.49 -5.14 11.11
N ILE A 5 0.55 -3.81 11.08
CA ILE A 5 -0.51 -2.97 10.54
C ILE A 5 0.09 -1.89 9.63
N ALA A 6 -0.54 -1.65 8.48
CA ALA A 6 -0.13 -0.64 7.53
C ALA A 6 -1.28 0.29 7.17
N LEU A 7 -0.98 1.57 6.98
CA LEU A 7 -1.96 2.58 6.55
C LEU A 7 -1.49 3.26 5.28
N ALA A 8 -2.24 3.10 4.20
CA ALA A 8 -1.96 3.64 2.88
C ALA A 8 -3.24 4.20 2.22
N GLY A 9 -3.09 4.86 1.06
CA GLY A 9 -4.18 5.48 0.30
C GLY A 9 -4.39 6.96 0.62
N GLY A 10 -5.12 7.70 -0.21
CA GLY A 10 -5.22 9.16 -0.09
C GLY A 10 -5.72 9.65 1.28
N VAL A 11 -6.68 8.94 1.89
CA VAL A 11 -7.22 9.26 3.23
C VAL A 11 -6.19 9.03 4.34
N SER A 12 -5.18 8.16 4.13
CA SER A 12 -4.07 8.00 5.06
C SER A 12 -3.22 9.26 5.22
N ALA A 13 -3.40 10.28 4.37
CA ALA A 13 -2.78 11.58 4.56
C ALA A 13 -3.39 12.38 5.73
N ASN A 14 -4.47 11.90 6.35
CA ASN A 14 -5.06 12.53 7.52
C ASN A 14 -4.20 12.32 8.78
N THR A 15 -3.76 13.41 9.41
CA THR A 15 -2.90 13.37 10.61
C THR A 15 -3.59 12.75 11.83
N GLY A 16 -4.89 13.02 12.02
CA GLY A 16 -5.68 12.43 13.11
C GLY A 16 -5.75 10.90 13.01
N LEU A 17 -5.97 10.38 11.81
CA LEU A 17 -6.00 8.95 11.53
C LEU A 17 -4.63 8.29 11.81
N ARG A 18 -3.53 8.94 11.39
CA ARG A 18 -2.17 8.46 11.67
C ARG A 18 -1.89 8.35 13.15
N ASN A 19 -2.19 9.41 13.90
CA ASN A 19 -1.95 9.46 15.34
C ASN A 19 -2.76 8.38 16.08
N LEU A 20 -4.04 8.24 15.75
CA LEU A 20 -4.90 7.23 16.34
C LEU A 20 -4.36 5.82 16.08
N LEU A 21 -3.96 5.52 14.84
CA LEU A 21 -3.43 4.20 14.50
C LEU A 21 -2.12 3.90 15.23
N GLN A 22 -1.22 4.88 15.37
CA GLN A 22 0.02 4.71 16.12
C GLN A 22 -0.23 4.43 17.60
N GLN A 23 -1.19 5.14 18.22
CA GLN A 23 -1.60 4.89 19.59
C GLN A 23 -2.16 3.47 19.74
N THR A 24 -3.12 3.09 18.89
CA THR A 24 -3.71 1.74 18.93
C THR A 24 -2.66 0.65 18.70
N ALA A 25 -1.70 0.88 17.80
CA ALA A 25 -0.61 -0.06 17.58
C ALA A 25 0.27 -0.22 18.83
N ALA A 26 0.58 0.87 19.54
CA ALA A 26 1.34 0.81 20.80
C ALA A 26 0.57 0.03 21.90
N GLU A 27 -0.73 0.27 22.04
CA GLU A 27 -1.59 -0.43 23.00
C GLU A 27 -1.69 -1.94 22.73
N ASN A 28 -1.64 -2.34 21.45
CA ASN A 28 -1.78 -3.73 21.03
C ASN A 28 -0.45 -4.44 20.74
N GLY A 29 0.69 -3.74 20.87
CA GLY A 29 2.01 -4.27 20.53
C GLY A 29 2.18 -4.59 19.04
N TRP A 30 1.55 -3.81 18.15
CA TRP A 30 1.68 -3.95 16.70
C TRP A 30 2.80 -3.07 16.16
N ASN A 31 3.48 -3.57 15.14
CA ASN A 31 4.33 -2.74 14.29
C ASN A 31 3.43 -1.95 13.32
N CYS A 32 3.61 -0.63 13.29
CA CYS A 32 2.80 0.28 12.47
C CYS A 32 3.63 0.87 11.33
N TYR A 33 3.19 0.64 10.08
CA TYR A 33 3.83 1.15 8.87
C TYR A 33 2.96 2.21 8.21
N ILE A 34 3.46 3.44 8.18
CA ILE A 34 2.78 4.55 7.52
C ILE A 34 3.78 5.21 6.56
N PRO A 35 3.58 5.11 5.23
CA PRO A 35 4.46 5.75 4.26
C PRO A 35 4.47 7.28 4.39
N LYS A 36 5.51 7.91 3.84
CA LYS A 36 5.54 9.36 3.63
C LYS A 36 4.34 9.79 2.78
N PHE A 37 3.85 11.01 2.99
CA PHE A 37 2.65 11.53 2.31
C PHE A 37 2.73 11.44 0.78
N GLU A 38 3.89 11.72 0.20
CA GLU A 38 4.15 11.63 -1.25
C GLU A 38 3.91 10.21 -1.83
N TYR A 39 3.95 9.18 -0.99
CA TYR A 39 3.69 7.79 -1.38
C TYR A 39 2.29 7.29 -1.00
N CYS A 40 1.48 8.10 -0.33
CA CYS A 40 0.14 7.73 0.11
C CYS A 40 -0.93 7.99 -0.96
N THR A 41 -0.71 8.95 -1.85
CA THR A 41 -1.59 9.24 -2.99
C THR A 41 -1.25 8.38 -4.20
N ASP A 42 -2.15 8.27 -5.18
CA ASP A 42 -1.88 7.56 -6.42
C ASP A 42 -0.65 8.15 -7.14
N ASN A 43 0.35 7.31 -7.38
CA ASN A 43 1.62 7.74 -7.98
C ASN A 43 2.27 6.62 -8.82
N ALA A 44 3.21 6.97 -9.70
CA ALA A 44 3.90 5.98 -10.54
C ALA A 44 4.88 5.09 -9.74
N ALA A 45 5.38 5.55 -8.59
CA ALA A 45 6.33 4.79 -7.78
C ALA A 45 5.71 3.51 -7.19
N MET A 46 4.44 3.55 -6.76
CA MET A 46 3.73 2.33 -6.31
C MET A 46 3.51 1.32 -7.44
N ILE A 47 3.27 1.79 -8.67
CA ILE A 47 3.14 0.93 -9.85
C ILE A 47 4.48 0.29 -10.18
N ALA A 48 5.57 1.07 -10.17
CA ALA A 48 6.93 0.57 -10.40
C ALA A 48 7.36 -0.45 -9.34
N ALA A 49 7.09 -0.20 -8.05
CA ALA A 49 7.38 -1.13 -6.97
C ALA A 49 6.62 -2.46 -7.14
N THR A 50 5.33 -2.39 -7.50
CA THR A 50 4.52 -3.57 -7.81
C THR A 50 5.09 -4.36 -8.99
N GLY A 51 5.49 -3.66 -10.05
CA GLY A 51 6.14 -4.26 -11.22
C GLY A 51 7.47 -4.94 -10.88
N TYR A 52 8.30 -4.33 -10.04
CA TYR A 52 9.56 -4.91 -9.57
C TYR A 52 9.35 -6.22 -8.81
N TYR A 53 8.40 -6.26 -7.87
CA TYR A 53 8.11 -7.50 -7.13
C TYR A 53 7.46 -8.58 -8.02
N LYS A 54 6.64 -8.22 -9.02
CA LYS A 54 6.14 -9.16 -10.03
C LYS A 54 7.27 -9.71 -10.91
N PHE A 55 8.20 -8.86 -11.34
CA PHE A 55 9.38 -9.25 -12.11
C PHE A 55 10.23 -10.29 -11.36
N LEU A 56 10.52 -10.05 -10.07
CA LEU A 56 11.26 -11.00 -9.24
C LEU A 56 10.55 -12.36 -9.10
N LYS A 57 9.22 -12.39 -9.20
CA LYS A 57 8.40 -13.60 -9.19
C LYS A 57 8.21 -14.22 -10.58
N GLN A 58 8.81 -13.65 -11.61
CA GLN A 58 8.59 -14.01 -13.02
C GLN A 58 7.10 -13.94 -13.45
N ASP A 59 6.32 -13.07 -12.82
CA ASP A 59 4.90 -12.86 -13.11
C ASP A 59 4.75 -11.80 -14.21
N PHE A 60 4.87 -12.24 -15.46
CA PHE A 60 4.81 -11.40 -16.66
C PHE A 60 3.45 -11.50 -17.35
N VAL A 61 3.07 -10.44 -18.06
CA VAL A 61 1.90 -10.43 -18.95
C VAL A 61 2.33 -10.31 -20.41
N GLY A 62 1.53 -10.84 -21.33
CA GLY A 62 1.74 -10.71 -22.76
C GLY A 62 1.36 -9.32 -23.30
N GLN A 63 1.79 -8.99 -24.52
CA GLN A 63 1.54 -7.68 -25.13
C GLN A 63 0.07 -7.44 -25.54
N GLN A 64 -0.75 -8.48 -25.54
CA GLN A 64 -2.17 -8.43 -25.88
C GLN A 64 -3.08 -7.93 -24.72
N ILE A 65 -2.51 -7.58 -23.57
CA ILE A 65 -3.28 -7.09 -22.41
C ILE A 65 -3.98 -5.76 -22.76
N ALA A 66 -5.26 -5.64 -22.37
CA ALA A 66 -6.04 -4.42 -22.54
C ALA A 66 -6.33 -3.76 -21.19
N PRO A 67 -6.62 -2.45 -21.14
CA PRO A 67 -7.07 -1.78 -19.93
C PRO A 67 -8.38 -2.38 -19.40
N LEU A 68 -8.44 -2.66 -18.09
CA LEU A 68 -9.62 -3.19 -17.42
C LEU A 68 -10.19 -2.14 -16.46
N ALA A 69 -11.28 -1.47 -16.85
CA ALA A 69 -11.93 -0.44 -16.02
C ALA A 69 -12.50 -1.01 -14.70
N ARG A 70 -12.82 -2.30 -14.68
CA ARG A 70 -13.29 -3.03 -13.49
C ARG A 70 -12.44 -4.29 -13.30
N MET A 71 -11.20 -4.10 -12.88
CA MET A 71 -10.31 -5.20 -12.54
C MET A 71 -10.89 -6.00 -11.36
N GLN A 72 -11.05 -7.31 -11.55
CA GLN A 72 -11.39 -8.23 -10.46
C GLN A 72 -10.10 -8.72 -9.80
N PHE A 73 -10.09 -8.76 -8.46
CA PHE A 73 -8.98 -9.23 -7.63
C PHE A 73 -9.32 -10.59 -7.02
#